data_AF-X0V826-F1
#
_entry.id   AF-X0V826-F1
#
_cell.length_a   1.000
_cell.length_b   1.000
_cell.length_c   1.000
_cell.angle_alpha   90.00
_cell.angle_beta   90.00
_cell.angle_gamma   90.00
#
_symmetry.space_group_name_H-M   'P 1'
#
loop_
_entity.id
_entity.type
_entity.pdbx_description
1 polymer ?
#
loop_
_entity_poly.entity_id
_entity_poly.type
_entity_poly.pdbx_seq_one_letter_code
_entity_poly.pdbx_strand_id
1 'polypeptide(L)'
;EKYRDQLREDTLKHTPWTRHFYPHNTIGPRGESIKDLVAWTEKHWADLVLKPAHGYSGHGIFVGYKKENPKKQIRATLDAGDYIVQQLVPLGLWSEQSTWPLLEERSLFLKEWQTDFRCFMTDEGLQGFLARFGGVPTNVGSGGGIQPLAVLRDDITPGKAVDKINQALLKLGYQAFMQIQDEINQKAIEMGFTYLLGPIKIMLRPRILTIDHLNDLRYYAHNLWQDAIKLEELWREGQLDNVVRIGEEEKELALSQPWAGSPGLMVSDGL
;
A
#
# COMPACT_ATOMS: atom_id res chain seq x y z
N GLU A 1 -18.55 9.88 -4.75
CA GLU A 1 -19.13 11.23 -4.61
C GLU A 1 -20.48 11.22 -3.89
N LYS A 2 -21.53 10.51 -4.37
CA LYS A 2 -22.87 10.53 -3.74
C LYS A 2 -22.86 10.30 -2.21
N TYR A 3 -22.06 9.38 -1.71
CA TYR A 3 -22.00 9.02 -0.28
C TYR A 3 -20.78 9.61 0.44
N ARG A 4 -20.06 10.55 -0.19
CA ARG A 4 -18.80 11.09 0.36
C ARG A 4 -19.00 11.64 1.77
N ASP A 5 -20.07 12.39 1.98
CA ASP A 5 -20.37 13.05 3.26
C ASP A 5 -20.91 12.07 4.34
N GLN A 6 -21.11 10.80 3.98
CA GLN A 6 -21.48 9.73 4.91
C GLN A 6 -20.27 8.92 5.38
N LEU A 7 -19.10 9.13 4.76
CA LEU A 7 -17.84 8.48 5.13
C LEU A 7 -17.01 9.40 6.01
N ARG A 8 -16.14 8.81 6.81
CA ARG A 8 -15.28 9.57 7.73
C ARG A 8 -14.16 10.26 6.97
N GLU A 9 -13.81 11.45 7.43
CA GLU A 9 -12.77 12.28 6.81
C GLU A 9 -11.44 11.54 6.66
N ASP A 10 -11.07 10.74 7.67
CA ASP A 10 -9.80 10.03 7.69
C ASP A 10 -9.70 8.96 6.59
N THR A 11 -10.78 8.23 6.34
CA THR A 11 -10.87 7.27 5.23
C THR A 11 -10.78 8.00 3.88
N LEU A 12 -11.47 9.14 3.74
CA LEU A 12 -11.41 9.95 2.52
C LEU A 12 -10.02 10.52 2.26
N LYS A 13 -9.33 10.97 3.31
CA LYS A 13 -7.98 11.57 3.23
C LYS A 13 -6.93 10.55 2.80
N HIS A 14 -7.03 9.32 3.28
CA HIS A 14 -6.05 8.26 3.01
C HIS A 14 -6.43 7.38 1.80
N THR A 15 -7.57 7.64 1.14
CA THR A 15 -7.95 6.96 -0.10
C THR A 15 -7.60 7.85 -1.31
N PRO A 16 -6.61 7.50 -2.14
CA PRO A 16 -6.31 8.26 -3.35
C PRO A 16 -7.51 8.27 -4.30
N TRP A 17 -7.65 9.34 -5.08
CA TRP A 17 -8.70 9.43 -6.09
C TRP A 17 -8.68 8.19 -6.99
N THR A 18 -9.81 7.50 -7.08
CA THR A 18 -9.92 6.20 -7.76
C THR A 18 -11.22 6.14 -8.57
N ARG A 19 -11.16 5.57 -9.77
CA ARG A 19 -12.32 5.35 -10.66
C ARG A 19 -12.20 4.00 -11.37
N HIS A 20 -13.33 3.36 -11.65
CA HIS A 20 -13.36 2.25 -12.61
C HIS A 20 -12.93 2.74 -13.98
N PHE A 21 -12.10 1.96 -14.67
CA PHE A 21 -11.47 2.37 -15.89
C PHE A 21 -12.22 1.88 -17.12
N TYR A 22 -13.08 2.75 -17.66
CA TYR A 22 -13.76 2.60 -18.95
C TYR A 22 -14.15 3.99 -19.50
N PRO A 23 -14.55 4.12 -20.78
CA PRO A 23 -14.97 5.42 -21.32
C PRO A 23 -16.26 5.92 -20.65
N HIS A 24 -16.16 6.95 -19.81
CA HIS A 24 -17.31 7.63 -19.21
C HIS A 24 -16.96 9.04 -18.70
N ASN A 25 -18.00 9.81 -18.36
CA ASN A 25 -17.87 11.10 -17.69
C ASN A 25 -17.66 10.90 -16.17
N THR A 26 -16.80 11.70 -15.54
CA THR A 26 -16.59 11.67 -14.08
C THR A 26 -16.02 12.99 -13.55
N ILE A 27 -15.71 13.03 -12.25
CA ILE A 27 -15.02 14.13 -11.58
C ILE A 27 -13.58 13.70 -11.29
N GLY A 28 -12.62 14.54 -11.68
CA GLY A 28 -11.19 14.34 -11.48
C GLY A 28 -10.71 14.61 -10.06
N PRO A 29 -9.41 14.36 -9.79
CA PRO A 29 -8.83 14.45 -8.46
C PRO A 29 -8.86 15.87 -7.86
N ARG A 30 -9.01 16.91 -8.68
CA ARG A 30 -9.10 18.31 -8.25
C ARG A 30 -10.52 18.89 -8.38
N GLY A 31 -11.52 18.02 -8.57
CA GLY A 31 -12.91 18.43 -8.76
C GLY A 31 -13.26 18.84 -10.20
N GLU A 32 -12.35 18.68 -11.15
CA GLU A 32 -12.61 19.02 -12.56
C GLU A 32 -13.59 18.03 -13.22
N SER A 33 -14.40 18.51 -14.15
CA SER A 33 -15.25 17.62 -14.96
C SER A 33 -14.40 16.93 -16.03
N ILE A 34 -14.44 15.60 -16.06
CA ILE A 34 -13.80 14.75 -17.05
C ILE A 34 -14.89 14.19 -17.97
N LYS A 35 -14.82 14.48 -19.27
CA LYS A 35 -15.79 13.98 -20.26
C LYS A 35 -15.52 12.55 -20.72
N ASP A 36 -14.25 12.18 -20.76
CA ASP A 36 -13.81 10.85 -21.15
C ASP A 36 -12.62 10.47 -20.27
N LEU A 37 -12.84 9.53 -19.36
CA LEU A 37 -11.83 9.07 -18.41
C LEU A 37 -10.60 8.46 -19.10
N VAL A 38 -10.78 7.76 -20.22
CA VAL A 38 -9.69 7.10 -20.95
C VAL A 38 -8.79 8.15 -21.61
N ALA A 39 -9.39 9.10 -22.34
CA ALA A 39 -8.66 10.19 -22.98
C ALA A 39 -7.98 11.11 -21.95
N TRP A 40 -8.63 11.33 -20.80
CA TRP A 40 -8.02 12.06 -19.69
C TRP A 40 -6.82 11.31 -19.09
N THR A 41 -6.96 10.01 -18.88
CA THR A 41 -5.90 9.15 -18.33
C THR A 41 -4.66 9.16 -19.22
N GLU A 42 -4.82 9.12 -20.54
CA GLU A 42 -3.69 9.22 -21.47
C GLU A 42 -2.92 10.55 -21.31
N LYS A 43 -3.64 11.66 -21.15
CA LYS A 43 -3.04 13.00 -20.99
C LYS A 43 -2.35 13.20 -19.63
N HIS A 44 -2.87 12.54 -18.60
CA HIS A 44 -2.41 12.65 -17.22
C HIS A 44 -1.59 11.45 -16.76
N TRP A 45 -1.13 10.62 -17.72
CA TRP A 45 -0.56 9.30 -17.46
C TRP A 45 0.50 9.29 -16.36
N ALA A 46 1.43 10.26 -16.38
CA ALA A 46 2.57 10.32 -15.46
C ALA A 46 2.17 10.29 -13.97
N ASP A 47 0.99 10.81 -13.63
CA ASP A 47 0.49 10.97 -12.26
C ASP A 47 -0.53 9.89 -11.86
N LEU A 48 -0.63 8.82 -12.64
CA LEU A 48 -1.66 7.80 -12.49
C LEU A 48 -1.09 6.38 -12.39
N VAL A 49 -1.91 5.49 -11.85
CA VAL A 49 -1.68 4.05 -11.81
C VAL A 49 -2.93 3.36 -12.35
N LEU A 50 -2.73 2.40 -13.26
CA LEU A 50 -3.77 1.43 -13.64
C LEU A 50 -3.50 0.13 -12.90
N LYS A 51 -4.51 -0.41 -12.24
CA LYS A 51 -4.43 -1.70 -11.56
C LYS A 51 -5.73 -2.50 -11.75
N PRO A 52 -5.65 -3.84 -11.85
CA PRO A 52 -6.84 -4.69 -11.81
C PRO A 52 -7.67 -4.39 -10.55
N ALA A 53 -8.99 -4.44 -10.66
CA ALA A 53 -9.90 -4.34 -9.51
C ALA A 53 -9.74 -5.55 -8.59
N HIS A 54 -9.42 -6.71 -9.17
CA HIS A 54 -9.12 -7.96 -8.47
C HIS A 54 -7.77 -8.51 -8.93
N GLY A 55 -6.91 -8.91 -7.99
CA GLY A 55 -5.61 -9.49 -8.32
C GLY A 55 -4.63 -9.47 -7.16
N TYR A 56 -3.55 -10.22 -7.30
CA TYR A 56 -2.48 -10.35 -6.31
C TYR A 56 -1.10 -10.16 -6.93
N SER A 57 -0.09 -9.91 -6.09
CA SER A 57 1.33 -9.86 -6.46
C SER A 57 1.75 -8.78 -7.47
N GLY A 58 0.91 -7.78 -7.74
CA GLY A 58 1.26 -6.64 -8.59
C GLY A 58 1.23 -6.92 -10.09
N HIS A 59 0.69 -8.08 -10.47
CA HIS A 59 0.45 -8.42 -11.87
C HIS A 59 -0.60 -7.46 -12.47
N GLY A 60 -0.37 -7.00 -13.70
CA GLY A 60 -1.26 -6.06 -14.39
C GLY A 60 -1.20 -4.62 -13.87
N ILE A 61 -0.29 -4.28 -12.95
CA ILE A 61 -0.15 -2.88 -12.50
C ILE A 61 0.73 -2.10 -13.49
N PHE A 62 0.19 -1.00 -14.01
CA PHE A 62 0.91 -0.05 -14.86
C PHE A 62 1.07 1.28 -14.14
N VAL A 63 2.31 1.79 -14.08
CA VAL A 63 2.66 2.99 -13.33
C VAL A 63 3.10 4.10 -14.27
N GLY A 64 2.37 5.22 -14.22
CA GLY A 64 2.51 6.39 -15.07
C GLY A 64 3.92 6.84 -15.40
N TYR A 65 4.65 7.23 -14.35
CA TYR A 65 5.96 7.85 -14.47
C TYR A 65 7.06 6.92 -15.02
N LYS A 66 6.82 5.61 -15.13
CA LYS A 66 7.81 4.65 -15.64
C LYS A 66 8.02 4.71 -17.17
N LYS A 67 7.43 5.70 -17.85
CA LYS A 67 7.64 6.04 -19.28
C LYS A 67 7.49 4.84 -20.24
N GLU A 68 6.62 3.91 -19.88
CA GLU A 68 6.16 2.87 -20.80
C GLU A 68 5.09 3.44 -21.74
N ASN A 69 4.90 2.83 -22.91
CA ASN A 69 3.97 3.30 -23.93
C ASN A 69 2.52 3.34 -23.39
N PRO A 70 1.97 4.53 -23.04
CA PRO A 70 0.71 4.64 -22.32
C PRO A 70 -0.46 4.14 -23.16
N LYS A 71 -0.44 4.39 -24.48
CA LYS A 71 -1.47 3.91 -25.41
C LYS A 71 -1.58 2.39 -25.40
N LYS A 72 -0.44 1.69 -25.40
CA LYS A 72 -0.40 0.23 -25.38
C LYS A 72 -1.00 -0.32 -24.07
N GLN A 73 -0.61 0.26 -22.94
CA GLN A 73 -1.08 -0.16 -21.62
C GLN A 73 -2.58 0.12 -21.45
N ILE A 74 -3.02 1.34 -21.77
CA ILE A 74 -4.44 1.73 -21.77
C ILE A 74 -5.25 0.77 -22.63
N ARG A 75 -4.78 0.45 -23.84
CA ARG A 75 -5.48 -0.49 -24.71
C ARG A 75 -5.56 -1.89 -24.10
N ALA A 76 -4.45 -2.43 -23.62
CA ALA A 76 -4.41 -3.74 -22.97
C ALA A 76 -5.35 -3.80 -21.76
N THR A 77 -5.40 -2.74 -20.96
CA THR A 77 -6.30 -2.61 -19.82
C THR A 77 -7.78 -2.57 -20.24
N LEU A 78 -8.12 -1.82 -21.29
CA LEU A 78 -9.50 -1.77 -21.80
C LEU A 78 -9.94 -3.13 -22.36
N ASP A 79 -9.05 -3.83 -23.06
CA ASP A 79 -9.33 -5.15 -23.63
C ASP A 79 -9.47 -6.21 -22.51
N ALA A 80 -8.75 -6.07 -21.40
CA ALA A 80 -8.86 -6.95 -20.24
C ALA A 80 -10.14 -6.73 -19.42
N GLY A 81 -10.61 -5.48 -19.30
CA GLY A 81 -11.76 -5.13 -18.45
C GLY A 81 -11.44 -5.18 -16.95
N ASP A 82 -12.34 -4.66 -16.12
CA ASP A 82 -12.26 -4.69 -14.64
C ASP A 82 -10.96 -4.13 -14.03
N TYR A 83 -10.54 -2.98 -14.54
CA TYR A 83 -9.47 -2.17 -13.95
C TYR A 83 -10.01 -0.93 -13.26
N ILE A 84 -9.18 -0.38 -12.40
CA ILE A 84 -9.33 0.96 -11.85
C ILE A 84 -8.13 1.83 -12.27
N VAL A 85 -8.40 3.13 -12.43
CA VAL A 85 -7.39 4.18 -12.47
C VAL A 85 -7.35 4.87 -11.12
N GLN A 86 -6.16 5.09 -10.61
CA GLN A 86 -5.92 5.69 -9.31
C GLN A 86 -4.86 6.80 -9.43
N GLN A 87 -5.03 7.87 -8.67
CA GLN A 87 -4.02 8.90 -8.52
C GLN A 87 -2.77 8.31 -7.86
N LEU A 88 -1.61 8.56 -8.46
CA LEU A 88 -0.34 8.18 -7.88
C LEU A 88 -0.09 8.97 -6.59
N VAL A 89 0.20 8.27 -5.50
CA VAL A 89 0.67 8.89 -4.26
C VAL A 89 2.10 9.42 -4.49
N PRO A 90 2.36 10.72 -4.29
CA PRO A 90 3.70 11.29 -4.46
C PRO A 90 4.76 10.51 -3.70
N LEU A 91 5.81 10.03 -4.39
CA LEU A 91 6.82 9.12 -3.83
C LEU A 91 7.46 9.65 -2.53
N GLY A 92 7.70 10.96 -2.45
CA GLY A 92 8.29 11.58 -1.26
C GLY A 92 7.40 11.57 -0.01
N LEU A 93 6.10 11.25 -0.14
CA LEU A 93 5.20 11.11 1.03
C LEU A 93 5.34 9.75 1.72
N TRP A 94 5.84 8.74 1.01
CA TRP A 94 5.89 7.36 1.47
C TRP A 94 7.25 6.71 1.18
N SER A 95 8.30 7.52 1.10
CA SER A 95 9.69 7.07 0.97
C SER A 95 10.48 7.26 2.25
N GLU A 96 11.45 6.37 2.48
CA GLU A 96 12.43 6.53 3.54
C GLU A 96 13.83 6.10 3.09
N GLN A 97 14.86 6.78 3.57
CA GLN A 97 16.26 6.43 3.29
C GLN A 97 16.81 5.40 4.27
N SER A 98 17.39 4.33 3.78
CA SER A 98 18.06 3.32 4.60
C SER A 98 19.45 3.00 4.09
N THR A 99 20.34 2.65 5.02
CA THR A 99 21.62 2.03 4.67
C THR A 99 21.37 0.74 3.89
N TRP A 100 22.08 0.59 2.77
CA TRP A 100 21.97 -0.54 1.86
C TRP A 100 23.35 -0.94 1.31
N PRO A 101 23.61 -2.24 1.07
CA PRO A 101 24.88 -2.68 0.51
C PRO A 101 24.93 -2.48 -1.01
N LEU A 102 26.09 -2.02 -1.49
CA LEU A 102 26.49 -2.03 -2.89
C LEU A 102 27.51 -3.14 -3.08
N LEU A 103 27.05 -4.28 -3.62
CA LEU A 103 27.80 -5.54 -3.60
C LEU A 103 29.10 -5.46 -4.41
N GLU A 104 29.05 -4.84 -5.60
CA GLU A 104 30.20 -4.74 -6.52
C GLU A 104 31.35 -3.94 -5.91
N GLU A 105 31.02 -2.85 -5.21
CA GLU A 105 31.99 -1.96 -4.58
C GLU A 105 32.35 -2.37 -3.15
N ARG A 106 31.64 -3.37 -2.60
CA ARG A 106 31.75 -3.78 -1.19
C ARG A 106 31.63 -2.57 -0.25
N SER A 107 30.69 -1.69 -0.54
CA SER A 107 30.45 -0.43 0.16
C SER A 107 29.01 -0.34 0.65
N LEU A 108 28.73 0.62 1.53
CA LEU A 108 27.39 0.93 2.00
C LEU A 108 27.00 2.33 1.54
N PHE A 109 25.73 2.52 1.19
CA PHE A 109 25.18 3.81 0.81
C PHE A 109 23.76 3.98 1.33
N LEU A 110 23.24 5.21 1.29
CA LEU A 110 21.85 5.48 1.60
C LEU A 110 21.00 5.30 0.34
N LYS A 111 20.07 4.36 0.42
CA LYS A 111 19.09 4.10 -0.63
C LYS A 111 17.71 4.54 -0.17
N GLU A 112 17.01 5.26 -1.03
CA GLU A 112 15.60 5.56 -0.84
C GLU A 112 14.75 4.33 -1.19
N TRP A 113 13.84 3.98 -0.31
CA TRP A 113 12.86 2.91 -0.48
C TRP A 113 11.45 3.45 -0.34
N GLN A 114 10.52 2.92 -1.11
CA GLN A 114 9.11 3.14 -0.86
C GLN A 114 8.67 2.20 0.26
N THR A 115 7.76 2.69 1.10
CA THR A 115 7.39 2.04 2.36
C THR A 115 5.90 2.21 2.61
N ASP A 116 5.27 1.20 3.19
CA ASP A 116 3.88 1.28 3.58
C ASP A 116 3.60 0.43 4.83
N PHE A 117 2.45 0.67 5.44
CA PHE A 117 1.86 -0.24 6.41
C PHE A 117 0.79 -1.12 5.78
N ARG A 118 0.74 -2.36 6.28
CA ARG A 118 -0.40 -3.25 6.20
C ARG A 118 -1.03 -3.37 7.59
N CYS A 119 -2.23 -2.83 7.77
CA CYS A 119 -2.96 -2.87 9.04
C CYS A 119 -3.94 -4.04 9.09
N PHE A 120 -4.00 -4.73 10.23
CA PHE A 120 -4.90 -5.84 10.52
C PHE A 120 -5.92 -5.39 11.56
N MET A 121 -7.20 -5.45 11.19
CA MET A 121 -8.28 -4.83 11.95
C MET A 121 -9.42 -5.82 12.14
N THR A 122 -10.04 -5.77 13.31
CA THR A 122 -11.27 -6.49 13.63
C THR A 122 -12.33 -5.50 14.14
N ASP A 123 -13.48 -6.02 14.55
CA ASP A 123 -14.51 -5.27 15.26
C ASP A 123 -14.03 -4.65 16.58
N GLU A 124 -12.94 -5.20 17.16
CA GLU A 124 -12.27 -4.66 18.35
C GLU A 124 -11.23 -3.57 18.01
N GLY A 125 -11.02 -3.27 16.73
CA GLY A 125 -10.07 -2.26 16.25
C GLY A 125 -8.76 -2.84 15.72
N LEU A 126 -7.69 -2.04 15.78
CA LEU A 126 -6.36 -2.41 15.25
C LEU A 126 -5.73 -3.53 16.10
N GLN A 127 -5.56 -4.71 15.50
CA GLN A 127 -4.91 -5.86 16.13
C GLN A 127 -3.40 -5.87 15.93
N GLY A 128 -2.93 -5.28 14.83
CA GLY A 128 -1.52 -5.19 14.51
C GLY A 128 -1.28 -4.59 13.14
N PHE A 129 -0.02 -4.39 12.81
CA PHE A 129 0.37 -3.89 11.50
C PHE A 129 1.79 -4.36 11.15
N LEU A 130 2.06 -4.41 9.85
CA LEU A 130 3.35 -4.78 9.28
C LEU A 130 3.88 -3.60 8.47
N ALA A 131 5.13 -3.22 8.67
CA ALA A 131 5.82 -2.32 7.75
C ALA A 131 6.48 -3.10 6.62
N ARG A 132 6.28 -2.64 5.39
CA ARG A 132 6.91 -3.19 4.19
C ARG A 132 7.76 -2.13 3.53
N PHE A 133 8.73 -2.59 2.75
CA PHE A 133 9.55 -1.73 1.91
C PHE A 133 9.71 -2.36 0.54
N GLY A 134 9.95 -1.54 -0.48
CA GLY A 134 10.21 -2.03 -1.83
C GLY A 134 10.29 -0.92 -2.88
N GLY A 135 10.17 -1.32 -4.14
CA GLY A 135 9.96 -0.40 -5.25
C GLY A 135 8.50 0.02 -5.37
N VAL A 136 8.10 0.45 -6.56
CA VAL A 136 6.67 0.64 -6.89
C VAL A 136 6.26 -0.46 -7.87
N PRO A 137 5.38 -1.41 -7.49
CA PRO A 137 4.79 -1.62 -6.16
C PRO A 137 5.76 -2.21 -5.12
N THR A 138 5.43 -2.09 -3.82
CA THR A 138 6.21 -2.53 -2.65
C THR A 138 6.22 -4.05 -2.42
N ASN A 139 5.70 -4.83 -3.38
CA ASN A 139 5.46 -6.26 -3.21
C ASN A 139 6.76 -7.06 -3.05
N VAL A 140 6.71 -8.11 -2.21
CA VAL A 140 7.82 -9.04 -1.99
C VAL A 140 8.26 -9.71 -3.29
N GLY A 141 7.30 -10.14 -4.12
CA GLY A 141 7.57 -10.72 -5.44
C GLY A 141 8.26 -9.76 -6.43
N SER A 142 8.26 -8.45 -6.14
CA SER A 142 8.93 -7.41 -6.93
C SER A 142 10.25 -6.95 -6.27
N GLY A 143 10.78 -7.73 -5.33
CA GLY A 143 12.04 -7.48 -4.65
C GLY A 143 11.93 -6.68 -3.36
N GLY A 144 10.71 -6.41 -2.88
CA GLY A 144 10.42 -5.83 -1.58
C GLY A 144 10.61 -6.81 -0.42
N GLY A 145 10.27 -6.35 0.78
CA GLY A 145 10.43 -7.10 2.02
C GLY A 145 9.72 -6.42 3.17
N ILE A 146 10.12 -6.78 4.39
CA ILE A 146 9.57 -6.22 5.62
C ILE A 146 10.58 -5.33 6.34
N GLN A 147 10.05 -4.42 7.13
CA GLN A 147 10.84 -3.57 7.98
C GLN A 147 10.50 -3.83 9.46
N PRO A 148 11.50 -4.06 10.33
CA PRO A 148 11.26 -4.14 11.77
C PRO A 148 10.67 -2.83 12.29
N LEU A 149 9.98 -2.88 13.42
CA LEU A 149 9.33 -1.72 14.02
C LEU A 149 9.97 -1.38 15.37
N ALA A 150 10.17 -0.09 15.61
CA ALA A 150 10.62 0.40 16.91
C ALA A 150 9.83 1.65 17.31
N VAL A 151 9.42 1.70 18.58
CA VAL A 151 8.76 2.86 19.16
C VAL A 151 9.82 3.75 19.80
N LEU A 152 9.94 4.98 19.30
CA LEU A 152 10.77 6.03 19.86
C LEU A 152 10.17 6.52 21.16
N ARG A 153 10.94 6.38 22.25
CA ARG A 153 10.57 6.87 23.59
C ARG A 153 11.31 8.15 23.99
N ASP A 154 12.21 8.61 23.15
CA ASP A 154 13.03 9.80 23.36
C ASP A 154 12.32 11.05 22.80
N ASP A 155 12.80 12.24 23.16
CA ASP A 155 12.21 13.52 22.75
C ASP A 155 12.68 14.01 21.36
N ILE A 156 13.63 13.29 20.75
CA ILE A 156 14.09 13.57 19.40
C ILE A 156 13.00 13.24 18.37
N THR A 157 13.06 13.89 17.20
CA THR A 157 12.13 13.58 16.11
C THR A 157 12.46 12.22 15.47
N PRO A 158 11.48 11.50 14.90
CA PRO A 158 11.71 10.26 14.16
C PRO A 158 12.78 10.41 13.07
N GLY A 159 12.79 11.52 12.33
CA GLY A 159 13.83 11.79 11.32
C GLY A 159 15.24 11.81 11.89
N LYS A 160 15.47 12.49 13.03
CA LYS A 160 16.77 12.50 13.71
C LYS A 160 17.17 11.11 14.21
N ALA A 161 16.21 10.31 14.70
CA ALA A 161 16.47 8.94 15.11
C ALA A 161 16.88 8.06 13.91
N VAL A 162 16.18 8.18 12.79
CA VAL A 162 16.50 7.48 11.53
C VAL A 162 17.90 7.86 11.05
N ASP A 163 18.26 9.15 11.05
CA ASP A 163 19.59 9.62 10.64
C ASP A 163 20.70 9.01 11.51
N LYS A 164 20.51 9.01 12.83
CA LYS A 164 21.47 8.40 13.77
C LYS A 164 21.65 6.91 13.51
N ILE A 165 20.57 6.17 13.28
CA ILE A 165 20.62 4.72 13.00
C ILE A 165 21.34 4.47 11.67
N ASN A 166 21.00 5.23 10.63
CA ASN A 166 21.66 5.13 9.34
C ASN A 166 23.17 5.42 9.44
N GLN A 167 23.56 6.48 10.15
CA GLN A 167 24.97 6.78 10.38
C GLN A 167 25.69 5.68 11.16
N ALA A 168 25.03 5.06 12.15
CA ALA A 168 25.59 3.93 12.89
C ALA A 168 25.80 2.71 11.98
N LEU A 169 24.81 2.37 11.14
CA LEU A 169 24.90 1.28 10.17
C LEU A 169 25.98 1.51 9.11
N LEU A 170 26.14 2.75 8.63
CA LEU A 170 27.23 3.11 7.72
C LEU A 170 28.61 2.94 8.38
N LYS A 171 28.75 3.38 9.64
CA LYS A 171 30.00 3.26 10.41
C LYS A 171 30.36 1.82 10.78
N LEU A 172 29.37 0.93 10.85
CA LEU A 172 29.58 -0.50 11.06
C LEU A 172 30.44 -1.10 9.94
N GLY A 173 30.34 -0.56 8.73
CA GLY A 173 31.09 -1.01 7.56
C GLY A 173 30.47 -2.23 6.88
N TYR A 174 30.83 -2.43 5.62
CA TYR A 174 30.21 -3.43 4.74
C TYR A 174 30.27 -4.87 5.30
N GLN A 175 31.43 -5.30 5.80
CA GLN A 175 31.62 -6.68 6.25
C GLN A 175 30.68 -7.05 7.41
N ALA A 176 30.65 -6.23 8.46
CA ALA A 176 29.79 -6.46 9.61
C ALA A 176 28.30 -6.28 9.26
N PHE A 177 27.95 -5.33 8.39
CA PHE A 177 26.58 -5.21 7.87
C PHE A 177 26.12 -6.49 7.18
N MET A 178 26.93 -7.03 6.26
CA MET A 178 26.58 -8.25 5.53
C MET A 178 26.49 -9.46 6.44
N GLN A 179 27.39 -9.60 7.43
CA GLN A 179 27.32 -10.67 8.42
C GLN A 179 25.98 -10.66 9.18
N ILE A 180 25.55 -9.50 9.68
CA ILE A 180 24.26 -9.37 10.38
C ILE A 180 23.10 -9.71 9.44
N GLN A 181 23.15 -9.25 8.19
CA GLN A 181 22.11 -9.53 7.20
C GLN A 181 22.01 -11.04 6.91
N ASP A 182 23.15 -11.73 6.80
CA ASP A 182 23.21 -13.18 6.55
C ASP A 182 22.68 -13.97 7.75
N GLU A 183 23.03 -13.57 8.97
CA GLU A 183 22.49 -14.17 10.21
C GLU A 183 20.96 -14.01 10.30
N ILE A 184 20.43 -12.83 9.92
CA ILE A 184 18.98 -12.60 9.87
C ILE A 184 18.33 -13.46 8.79
N ASN A 185 18.92 -13.56 7.60
CA ASN A 185 18.38 -14.38 6.52
C ASN A 185 18.34 -15.86 6.91
N GLN A 186 19.40 -16.35 7.57
CA GLN A 186 19.46 -17.73 8.06
C GLN A 186 18.37 -18.01 9.10
N LYS A 187 18.19 -17.11 10.08
CA LYS A 187 17.09 -17.21 11.05
C LYS A 187 15.72 -17.15 10.40
N ALA A 188 15.53 -16.29 9.39
CA ALA A 188 14.27 -16.22 8.66
C ALA A 188 13.93 -17.56 8.00
N ILE A 189 14.92 -18.25 7.40
CA ILE A 189 14.74 -19.60 6.84
C ILE A 189 14.38 -20.60 7.94
N GLU A 190 15.13 -20.61 9.05
CA GLU A 190 14.90 -21.52 10.18
C GLU A 190 13.50 -21.39 10.78
N MET A 191 12.97 -20.16 10.82
CA MET A 191 11.63 -19.85 11.32
C MET A 191 10.52 -20.04 10.28
N GLY A 192 10.84 -20.46 9.05
CA GLY A 192 9.88 -20.58 7.95
C GLY A 192 9.38 -19.22 7.43
N PHE A 193 10.06 -18.13 7.75
CA PHE A 193 9.76 -16.78 7.27
C PHE A 193 10.30 -16.56 5.85
N THR A 194 9.81 -17.37 4.93
CA THR A 194 10.24 -17.44 3.52
C THR A 194 9.08 -17.11 2.58
N TYR A 195 9.40 -16.66 1.38
CA TYR A 195 8.42 -16.41 0.32
C TYR A 195 8.99 -16.85 -1.02
N LEU A 196 8.23 -17.68 -1.75
CA LEU A 196 8.69 -18.39 -2.94
C LEU A 196 9.99 -19.17 -2.67
N LEU A 197 11.11 -18.74 -3.26
CA LEU A 197 12.37 -19.47 -3.29
C LEU A 197 13.40 -19.03 -2.23
N GLY A 198 13.05 -18.14 -1.30
CA GLY A 198 14.03 -17.64 -0.33
C GLY A 198 13.45 -16.89 0.87
N PRO A 199 14.32 -16.42 1.79
CA PRO A 199 13.90 -15.62 2.94
C PRO A 199 13.26 -14.31 2.49
N ILE A 200 12.23 -13.88 3.21
CA ILE A 200 11.69 -12.53 3.03
C ILE A 200 12.79 -11.55 3.46
N LYS A 201 13.09 -10.56 2.62
CA LYS A 201 14.10 -9.55 2.96
C LYS A 201 13.66 -8.76 4.19
N ILE A 202 14.56 -8.58 5.15
CA ILE A 202 14.33 -7.79 6.37
C ILE A 202 15.36 -6.67 6.41
N MET A 203 14.91 -5.42 6.54
CA MET A 203 15.82 -4.28 6.71
C MET A 203 16.48 -4.30 8.08
N LEU A 204 17.77 -3.95 8.17
CA LEU A 204 18.44 -3.75 9.46
C LEU A 204 17.92 -2.51 10.21
N ARG A 205 17.52 -1.48 9.46
CA ARG A 205 17.01 -0.23 10.04
C ARG A 205 15.51 -0.37 10.30
N PRO A 206 15.04 -0.29 11.56
CA PRO A 206 13.61 -0.33 11.86
C PRO A 206 12.89 0.94 11.37
N ARG A 207 11.58 0.84 11.10
CA ARG A 207 10.71 2.00 10.97
C ARG A 207 10.44 2.54 12.36
N ILE A 208 10.70 3.84 12.51
CA ILE A 208 10.65 4.52 13.80
C ILE A 208 9.29 5.19 13.95
N LEU A 209 8.57 4.83 15.01
CA LEU A 209 7.23 5.34 15.30
C LEU A 209 7.18 6.01 16.66
N THR A 210 6.31 7.01 16.82
CA THR A 210 5.97 7.57 18.13
C THR A 210 4.70 6.92 18.66
N ILE A 211 4.36 7.18 19.92
CA ILE A 211 3.05 6.77 20.48
C ILE A 211 1.91 7.46 19.73
N ASP A 212 2.09 8.70 19.30
CA ASP A 212 1.09 9.44 18.53
C ASP A 212 0.81 8.76 17.18
N HIS A 213 1.85 8.30 16.46
CA HIS A 213 1.65 7.52 15.23
C HIS A 213 0.83 6.24 15.49
N LEU A 214 1.01 5.57 16.63
CA LEU A 214 0.21 4.39 16.98
C LEU A 214 -1.24 4.77 17.28
N ASN A 215 -1.47 5.92 17.90
CA ASN A 215 -2.83 6.42 18.16
C ASN A 215 -3.53 6.80 16.86
N ASP A 216 -2.82 7.44 15.93
CA ASP A 216 -3.34 7.77 14.60
C ASP A 216 -3.72 6.50 13.82
N LEU A 217 -2.86 5.47 13.84
CA LEU A 217 -3.16 4.17 13.20
C LEU A 217 -4.40 3.49 13.82
N ARG A 218 -4.59 3.57 15.15
CA ARG A 218 -5.79 3.05 15.82
C ARG A 218 -7.03 3.83 15.42
N TYR A 219 -6.93 5.14 15.35
CA TYR A 219 -8.03 6.02 14.95
C TYR A 219 -8.45 5.75 13.49
N TYR A 220 -7.48 5.65 12.59
CA TYR A 220 -7.70 5.27 11.19
C TYR A 220 -8.37 3.91 11.07
N ALA A 221 -7.84 2.88 11.76
CA ALA A 221 -8.39 1.53 11.71
C ALA A 221 -9.85 1.48 12.18
N HIS A 222 -10.16 2.18 13.27
CA HIS A 222 -11.53 2.28 13.76
C HIS A 222 -12.45 2.94 12.72
N ASN A 223 -12.02 4.06 12.15
CA ASN A 223 -12.81 4.77 11.14
C ASN A 223 -13.05 3.94 9.88
N LEU A 224 -12.01 3.28 9.38
CA LEU A 224 -12.11 2.43 8.20
C LEU A 224 -13.05 1.24 8.42
N TRP A 225 -13.02 0.61 9.60
CA TRP A 225 -13.96 -0.47 9.95
C TRP A 225 -15.41 -0.02 9.88
N GLN A 226 -15.70 1.13 10.47
CA GLN A 226 -17.05 1.68 10.49
C GLN A 226 -17.52 2.10 9.08
N ASP A 227 -16.63 2.64 8.27
CA ASP A 227 -16.91 2.97 6.88
C ASP A 227 -17.12 1.72 6.02
N ALA A 228 -16.40 0.63 6.28
CA ALA A 228 -16.62 -0.66 5.62
C ALA A 228 -18.01 -1.22 5.94
N ILE A 229 -18.47 -1.12 7.19
CA ILE A 229 -19.86 -1.47 7.56
C ILE A 229 -20.86 -0.62 6.77
N LYS A 230 -20.62 0.70 6.69
CA LYS A 230 -21.53 1.59 5.97
C LYS A 230 -21.60 1.28 4.47
N LEU A 231 -20.45 1.02 3.85
CA LEU A 231 -20.38 0.63 2.45
C LEU A 231 -21.09 -0.70 2.20
N GLU A 232 -20.97 -1.64 3.11
CA GLU A 232 -21.64 -2.94 3.00
C GLU A 232 -23.16 -2.83 3.17
N GLU A 233 -23.67 -2.01 4.10
CA GLU A 233 -25.08 -1.66 4.21
C GLU A 233 -25.62 -1.08 2.89
N LEU A 234 -24.94 -0.08 2.34
CA LEU A 234 -25.32 0.52 1.06
C LEU A 234 -25.30 -0.50 -0.08
N TRP A 235 -24.33 -1.42 -0.10
CA TRP A 235 -24.28 -2.48 -1.10
C TRP A 235 -25.46 -3.44 -0.98
N ARG A 236 -25.80 -3.89 0.23
CA ARG A 236 -26.97 -4.76 0.47
C ARG A 236 -28.30 -4.12 0.08
N GLU A 237 -28.39 -2.80 0.17
CA GLU A 237 -29.55 -2.01 -0.28
C GLU A 237 -29.58 -1.77 -1.81
N GLY A 238 -28.61 -2.29 -2.57
CA GLY A 238 -28.49 -2.07 -4.02
C GLY A 238 -27.99 -0.67 -4.39
N GLN A 239 -27.53 0.12 -3.41
CA GLN A 239 -27.09 1.50 -3.60
C GLN A 239 -25.69 1.64 -4.20
N LEU A 240 -24.94 0.53 -4.31
CA LEU A 240 -23.57 0.45 -4.86
C LEU A 240 -23.43 -0.52 -6.04
N ASP A 241 -24.52 -1.03 -6.62
CA ASP A 241 -24.50 -2.00 -7.74
C ASP A 241 -23.79 -1.46 -8.99
N ASN A 242 -23.69 -0.14 -9.13
CA ASN A 242 -22.98 0.51 -10.24
C ASN A 242 -21.44 0.54 -10.05
N VAL A 243 -20.95 0.19 -8.87
CA VAL A 243 -19.52 0.22 -8.49
C VAL A 243 -19.04 -1.18 -8.14
N VAL A 244 -19.82 -1.95 -7.37
CA VAL A 244 -19.47 -3.31 -6.98
C VAL A 244 -19.75 -4.26 -8.14
N ARG A 245 -18.69 -4.79 -8.76
CA ARG A 245 -18.74 -5.79 -9.83
C ARG A 245 -18.16 -7.09 -9.31
N ILE A 246 -19.02 -7.98 -8.85
CA ILE A 246 -18.65 -9.32 -8.43
C ILE A 246 -19.58 -10.32 -9.12
N GLY A 247 -19.12 -11.54 -9.35
CA GLY A 247 -19.93 -12.60 -9.95
C GLY A 247 -21.10 -13.01 -9.05
N GLU A 248 -22.13 -13.64 -9.61
CA GLU A 248 -23.29 -14.11 -8.83
C GLU A 248 -22.89 -15.07 -7.71
N GLU A 249 -21.94 -15.99 -7.96
CA GLU A 249 -21.42 -16.90 -6.94
C GLU A 249 -20.70 -16.15 -5.80
N GLU A 250 -19.86 -15.16 -6.12
CA GLU A 250 -19.17 -14.33 -5.13
C GLU A 250 -20.16 -13.49 -4.32
N LYS A 251 -21.22 -13.00 -4.97
CA LYS A 251 -22.33 -12.28 -4.34
C LYS A 251 -23.12 -13.18 -3.40
N GLU A 252 -23.49 -14.38 -3.83
CA GLU A 252 -24.15 -15.38 -2.98
C GLU A 252 -23.30 -15.71 -1.75
N LEU A 253 -22.00 -15.95 -1.95
CA LEU A 253 -21.06 -16.21 -0.85
C LEU A 253 -20.99 -15.02 0.12
N ALA A 254 -20.83 -13.80 -0.37
CA ALA A 254 -20.77 -12.59 0.45
C ALA A 254 -22.09 -12.35 1.22
N LEU A 255 -23.24 -12.67 0.63
CA LEU A 255 -24.54 -12.57 1.30
C LEU A 255 -24.82 -13.72 2.27
N SER A 256 -24.17 -14.88 2.10
CA SER A 256 -24.34 -16.07 2.95
C SER A 256 -23.70 -15.94 4.33
N GLN A 257 -22.68 -15.08 4.46
CA GLN A 257 -22.00 -14.81 5.72
C GLN A 257 -22.67 -13.64 6.43
N PRO A 258 -22.72 -13.64 7.78
CA PRO A 258 -23.10 -12.44 8.50
C PRO A 258 -22.02 -11.39 8.25
N TRP A 259 -22.39 -10.25 7.67
CA TRP A 259 -21.68 -9.01 7.96
C TRP A 259 -22.72 -7.92 8.17
N ALA A 260 -22.54 -7.27 9.32
CA ALA A 260 -23.13 -6.01 9.76
C ALA A 260 -22.19 -5.48 10.87
N GLY A 261 -20.87 -5.60 10.64
CA GLY A 261 -19.84 -5.40 11.67
C GLY A 261 -19.62 -6.57 12.62
N SER A 262 -20.04 -7.78 12.27
CA SER A 262 -19.71 -9.00 13.02
C SER A 262 -18.20 -9.28 13.00
N PRO A 263 -17.69 -10.06 13.97
CA PRO A 263 -16.26 -10.36 14.06
C PRO A 263 -15.69 -10.89 12.75
N GLY A 264 -14.60 -10.26 12.30
CA GLY A 264 -13.94 -10.55 11.04
C GLY A 264 -12.58 -9.89 10.97
N LEU A 265 -11.76 -10.30 10.00
CA LEU A 265 -10.45 -9.71 9.75
C LEU A 265 -10.49 -8.88 8.47
N MET A 266 -10.26 -7.58 8.61
CA MET A 266 -10.07 -6.67 7.50
C MET A 266 -8.60 -6.23 7.43
N VAL A 267 -8.08 -6.11 6.20
CA VAL A 267 -6.70 -5.69 5.95
C VAL A 267 -6.70 -4.45 5.07
N SER A 268 -5.90 -3.45 5.45
CA SER A 268 -5.70 -2.22 4.66
C SER A 268 -4.23 -2.03 4.35
N ASP A 269 -3.93 -1.67 3.10
CA ASP A 269 -2.58 -1.40 2.60
C ASP A 269 -2.44 0.08 2.22
N GLY A 270 -1.25 0.65 2.42
CA GLY A 270 -0.89 1.94 1.81
C GLY A 270 -0.94 3.15 2.74
N LEU A 271 -0.76 2.94 4.05
CA LEU A 271 -0.62 3.99 5.07
C LEU A 271 0.84 4.34 5.35
#